data_AF-A0A4P5T648-F1
#
_entry.id   AF-A0A4P5T648-F1
#
_cell.length_a   1.000
_cell.length_b   1.000
_cell.length_c   1.000
_cell.angle_alpha   90.00
_cell.angle_beta   90.00
_cell.angle_gamma   90.00
#
_symmetry.space_group_name_H-M   'P 1'
#
loop_
_entity.id
_entity.type
_entity.pdbx_description
1 polymer ?
#
loop_
_entity_poly.entity_id
_entity_poly.type
_entity_poly.pdbx_seq_one_letter_code
_entity_poly.pdbx_strand_id
1 'polypeptide(L)'
;MKIAIPFLLLVFFAQFFACTHEPTNPNNTPPTVSSICSPDSVYFVNDVMPIIASNCAMSGCHDAITRAEGVVLINYATVMEYVRAGRATSSELYEVIVTTNPDKRMPPPPRSPLTAAQIAKIQKWINQGAKNNSCIGSCDTTQFTYAAVIKPIMDNKCAGCHKAGNLGGNVDVSNYNGTKVVALNGKLLGSISHQTGFSPMPKNSAKLSDCEITQVRRWIAAGSLNN
;
A
#
# COMPACT_ATOMS: atom_id res chain seq x y z
N MET A 1 -43.34 -51.07 51.07
CA MET A 1 -42.65 -49.80 50.75
C MET A 1 -41.94 -49.97 49.42
N LYS A 2 -42.58 -49.58 48.30
CA LYS A 2 -42.04 -49.74 46.95
C LYS A 2 -41.34 -48.43 46.57
N ILE A 3 -40.00 -48.45 46.47
CA ILE A 3 -39.19 -47.31 46.05
C ILE A 3 -39.13 -47.34 44.52
N ALA A 4 -39.72 -46.33 43.87
CA ALA A 4 -39.60 -46.12 42.43
C ALA A 4 -38.34 -45.29 42.15
N ILE A 5 -37.42 -45.82 41.35
CA ILE A 5 -36.22 -45.13 40.87
C ILE A 5 -36.56 -44.49 39.52
N PRO A 6 -36.40 -43.17 39.32
CA PRO A 6 -36.66 -42.56 38.02
C PRO A 6 -35.48 -42.81 37.09
N PHE A 7 -35.77 -43.35 35.91
CA PHE A 7 -34.80 -43.59 34.85
C PHE A 7 -34.54 -42.26 34.12
N LEU A 8 -33.43 -41.59 34.45
CA LEU A 8 -33.00 -40.35 33.80
C LEU A 8 -32.32 -40.70 32.46
N LEU A 9 -33.07 -40.57 31.36
CA LEU A 9 -32.57 -40.73 29.99
C LEU A 9 -31.68 -39.52 29.63
N LEU A 10 -30.37 -39.72 29.67
CA LEU A 10 -29.36 -38.73 29.32
C LEU A 10 -29.11 -38.79 27.80
N VAL A 11 -29.79 -37.92 27.05
CA VAL A 11 -29.62 -37.79 25.59
C VAL A 11 -28.28 -37.08 25.33
N PHE A 12 -27.28 -37.85 24.90
CA PHE A 12 -25.95 -37.33 24.54
C PHE A 12 -26.03 -36.69 23.14
N PHE A 13 -26.22 -35.37 23.08
CA PHE A 13 -26.22 -34.60 21.83
C PHE A 13 -24.77 -34.46 21.35
N ALA A 14 -24.36 -35.31 20.40
CA ALA A 14 -23.06 -35.18 19.74
C ALA A 14 -23.06 -33.89 18.91
N GLN A 15 -22.50 -32.81 19.47
CA GLN A 15 -22.27 -31.59 18.72
C GLN A 15 -21.10 -31.80 17.76
N PHE A 16 -21.43 -32.05 16.49
CA PHE A 16 -20.48 -31.96 15.41
C PHE A 16 -20.11 -30.49 15.21
N PHE A 17 -19.00 -30.05 15.82
CA PHE A 17 -18.32 -28.84 15.41
C PHE A 17 -17.68 -29.08 14.04
N ALA A 18 -18.46 -28.88 12.99
CA ALA A 18 -17.94 -28.81 11.63
C ALA A 18 -17.24 -27.45 11.47
N CYS A 19 -15.92 -27.44 11.35
CA CYS A 19 -15.18 -26.24 10.92
C CYS A 19 -15.56 -25.96 9.46
N THR A 20 -16.36 -24.93 9.21
CA THR A 20 -16.54 -24.40 7.86
C THR A 20 -15.21 -23.76 7.44
N HIS A 21 -14.56 -24.28 6.41
CA HIS A 21 -13.48 -23.53 5.75
C HIS A 21 -14.12 -22.34 5.03
N GLU A 22 -13.94 -21.15 5.61
CA GLU A 22 -14.25 -19.90 4.95
C GLU A 22 -13.40 -19.83 3.66
N PRO A 23 -14.00 -19.63 2.48
CA PRO A 23 -13.22 -19.52 1.25
C PRO A 23 -12.25 -18.35 1.40
N THR A 24 -10.94 -18.64 1.35
CA THR A 24 -9.91 -17.60 1.44
C THR A 24 -10.11 -16.63 0.28
N ASN A 25 -10.54 -15.40 0.56
CA ASN A 25 -10.56 -14.34 -0.44
C ASN A 25 -9.13 -14.19 -0.98
N PRO A 26 -8.87 -14.45 -2.28
CA PRO A 26 -7.52 -14.38 -2.83
C PRO A 26 -6.91 -12.98 -2.65
N ASN A 27 -7.74 -11.95 -2.43
CA ASN A 27 -7.31 -10.59 -2.23
C ASN A 27 -6.85 -10.26 -0.79
N ASN A 28 -7.06 -11.17 0.17
CA ASN A 28 -6.58 -11.01 1.54
C ASN A 28 -5.21 -11.67 1.77
N THR A 29 -4.54 -12.08 0.71
CA THR A 29 -3.21 -12.71 0.78
C THR A 29 -2.12 -11.65 0.94
N PRO A 30 -1.04 -11.93 1.71
CA PRO A 30 0.13 -11.06 1.75
C PRO A 30 0.74 -10.87 0.35
N PRO A 31 1.35 -9.70 0.06
CA PRO A 31 1.98 -9.48 -1.23
C PRO A 31 3.08 -10.52 -1.51
N THR A 32 3.12 -11.03 -2.74
CA THR A 32 4.24 -11.85 -3.21
C THR A 32 5.46 -10.96 -3.42
N VAL A 33 6.54 -11.19 -2.67
CA VAL A 33 7.76 -10.38 -2.73
C VAL A 33 8.80 -11.05 -3.62
N SER A 34 9.32 -10.31 -4.62
CA SER A 34 10.41 -10.74 -5.49
C SER A 34 11.71 -9.97 -5.19
N SER A 35 12.84 -10.69 -5.14
CA SER A 35 14.19 -10.10 -5.10
C SER A 35 14.76 -9.81 -6.49
N ILE A 36 14.16 -10.37 -7.55
CA ILE A 36 14.55 -10.08 -8.93
C ILE A 36 13.43 -9.26 -9.56
N CYS A 37 13.72 -8.00 -9.86
CA CYS A 37 12.76 -7.13 -10.52
C CYS A 37 12.83 -7.33 -12.02
N SER A 38 11.66 -7.48 -12.64
CA SER A 38 11.56 -7.37 -14.09
C SER A 38 11.26 -5.91 -14.46
N PRO A 39 12.01 -5.31 -15.40
CA PRO A 39 11.68 -3.97 -15.90
C PRO A 39 10.31 -3.94 -16.61
N ASP A 40 9.84 -5.10 -17.06
CA ASP A 40 8.54 -5.22 -17.71
C ASP A 40 7.39 -5.44 -16.72
N SER A 41 7.66 -5.72 -15.45
CA SER A 41 6.61 -5.92 -14.44
C SER A 41 6.24 -4.62 -13.74
N VAL A 42 4.95 -4.42 -13.50
CA VAL A 42 4.46 -3.43 -12.55
C VAL A 42 4.13 -4.13 -11.25
N TYR A 43 4.55 -3.55 -10.13
CA TYR A 43 4.38 -4.14 -8.81
C TYR A 43 3.32 -3.37 -8.02
N PHE A 44 2.26 -4.02 -7.54
CA PHE A 44 1.17 -3.34 -6.85
C PHE A 44 1.67 -2.48 -5.69
N VAL A 45 2.51 -3.05 -4.81
CA VAL A 45 3.02 -2.37 -3.62
C VAL A 45 3.94 -1.20 -3.96
N ASN A 46 4.78 -1.35 -4.99
CA ASN A 46 5.80 -0.35 -5.34
C ASN A 46 5.26 0.76 -6.27
N ASP A 47 4.35 0.41 -7.17
CA ASP A 47 3.96 1.27 -8.31
C ASP A 47 2.52 1.75 -8.24
N VAL A 48 1.57 0.88 -7.89
CA VAL A 48 0.13 1.19 -7.99
C VAL A 48 -0.41 1.78 -6.70
N MET A 49 -0.15 1.11 -5.58
CA MET A 49 -0.66 1.55 -4.28
C MET A 49 -0.21 2.97 -3.90
N PRO A 50 1.03 3.41 -4.16
CA PRO A 50 1.42 4.80 -3.92
C PRO A 50 0.63 5.82 -4.75
N ILE A 51 0.24 5.48 -5.98
CA ILE A 51 -0.61 6.33 -6.83
C ILE A 51 -2.01 6.43 -6.22
N ILE A 52 -2.61 5.30 -5.85
CA ILE A 52 -3.94 5.24 -5.22
C ILE A 52 -3.95 6.00 -3.88
N ALA A 53 -2.96 5.76 -3.02
CA ALA A 53 -2.84 6.42 -1.73
C ALA A 53 -2.69 7.94 -1.85
N SER A 54 -1.91 8.42 -2.84
CA SER A 54 -1.64 9.85 -3.00
C SER A 54 -2.75 10.63 -3.70
N ASN A 55 -3.63 9.96 -4.43
CA ASN A 55 -4.62 10.62 -5.30
C ASN A 55 -6.08 10.26 -4.98
N CYS A 56 -6.33 9.15 -4.28
CA CYS A 56 -7.67 8.60 -4.10
C CYS A 56 -7.98 8.27 -2.63
N ALA A 57 -7.09 7.54 -1.94
CA ALA A 57 -7.31 7.05 -0.58
C ALA A 57 -6.87 8.06 0.50
N MET A 58 -7.46 9.25 0.45
CA MET A 58 -7.18 10.36 1.37
C MET A 58 -8.43 10.84 2.12
N SER A 59 -8.22 11.56 3.22
CA SER A 59 -9.31 12.17 4.00
C SER A 59 -10.19 13.05 3.12
N GLY A 60 -11.50 12.91 3.25
CA GLY A 60 -12.49 13.55 2.38
C GLY A 60 -12.75 12.81 1.06
N CYS A 61 -12.05 11.69 0.78
CA CYS A 61 -12.22 10.89 -0.43
C CYS A 61 -12.42 9.39 -0.08
N HIS A 62 -11.69 8.48 -0.74
CA HIS A 62 -11.89 7.04 -0.64
C HIS A 62 -11.00 6.38 0.43
N ASP A 63 -10.85 7.03 1.58
CA ASP A 63 -10.13 6.48 2.73
C ASP A 63 -11.02 5.57 3.60
N ALA A 64 -10.48 5.08 4.71
CA ALA A 64 -11.19 4.17 5.61
C ALA A 64 -12.38 4.83 6.35
N ILE A 65 -12.35 6.16 6.49
CA ILE A 65 -13.25 6.91 7.37
C ILE A 65 -14.35 7.60 6.55
N THR A 66 -13.95 8.44 5.61
CA THR A 66 -14.85 9.23 4.75
C THR A 66 -15.62 8.33 3.81
N ARG A 67 -14.94 7.36 3.19
CA ARG A 67 -15.53 6.41 2.26
C ARG A 67 -16.44 7.09 1.24
N ALA A 68 -15.95 8.13 0.55
CA ALA A 68 -16.76 8.88 -0.41
C ALA A 68 -17.42 7.91 -1.41
N GLU A 69 -18.74 8.05 -1.57
CA GLU A 69 -19.60 7.15 -2.37
C GLU A 69 -19.57 5.67 -1.92
N GLY A 70 -19.23 5.41 -0.66
CA GLY A 70 -19.09 4.07 -0.09
C GLY A 70 -17.77 3.37 -0.41
N VAL A 71 -16.93 3.97 -1.25
CA VAL A 71 -15.70 3.40 -1.81
C VAL A 71 -14.52 3.51 -0.85
N VAL A 72 -13.74 2.43 -0.73
CA VAL A 72 -12.52 2.36 0.08
C VAL A 72 -11.37 1.85 -0.77
N LEU A 73 -10.24 2.57 -0.81
CA LEU A 73 -9.09 2.21 -1.66
C LEU A 73 -7.78 2.09 -0.87
N ILE A 74 -7.87 1.63 0.38
CA ILE A 74 -6.76 1.64 1.35
C ILE A 74 -5.87 0.40 1.30
N ASN A 75 -6.20 -0.62 0.52
CA ASN A 75 -5.35 -1.82 0.37
C ASN A 75 -5.68 -2.57 -0.92
N TYR A 76 -4.91 -3.64 -1.20
CA TYR A 76 -5.13 -4.48 -2.38
C TYR A 76 -6.56 -5.02 -2.48
N ALA A 77 -7.11 -5.53 -1.38
CA ALA A 77 -8.43 -6.13 -1.37
C ALA A 77 -9.52 -5.17 -1.78
N THR A 78 -9.53 -3.97 -1.21
CA THR A 78 -10.56 -2.97 -1.50
C THR A 78 -10.34 -2.31 -2.87
N VAL A 79 -9.09 -2.20 -3.35
CA VAL A 79 -8.80 -1.76 -4.73
C VAL A 79 -9.33 -2.77 -5.75
N MET A 80 -9.19 -4.07 -5.48
CA MET A 80 -9.60 -5.13 -6.41
C MET A 80 -11.13 -5.24 -6.60
N GLU A 81 -11.94 -4.65 -5.71
CA GLU A 81 -13.40 -4.54 -5.91
C GLU A 81 -13.75 -3.80 -7.21
N TYR A 82 -12.92 -2.83 -7.60
CA TYR A 82 -13.10 -1.95 -8.77
C TYR A 82 -12.23 -2.35 -9.97
N VAL A 83 -11.54 -3.50 -9.89
CA VAL A 83 -10.59 -3.98 -10.90
C VAL A 83 -11.01 -5.34 -11.43
N ARG A 84 -10.96 -5.50 -12.75
CA ARG A 84 -11.08 -6.78 -13.44
C ARG A 84 -9.70 -7.18 -13.95
N ALA A 85 -9.06 -8.12 -13.26
CA ALA A 85 -7.73 -8.60 -13.62
C ALA A 85 -7.64 -9.00 -15.10
N GLY A 86 -6.60 -8.53 -15.78
CA GLY A 86 -6.38 -8.73 -17.22
C GLY A 86 -7.23 -7.84 -18.14
N ARG A 87 -8.15 -7.03 -17.61
CA ARG A 87 -9.15 -6.29 -18.40
C ARG A 87 -9.27 -4.83 -17.94
N ALA A 88 -8.26 -4.01 -18.23
CA ALA A 88 -8.26 -2.60 -17.84
C ALA A 88 -9.51 -1.85 -18.34
N THR A 89 -9.89 -2.02 -19.61
CA THR A 89 -11.07 -1.33 -20.18
C THR A 89 -12.41 -1.81 -19.62
N SER A 90 -12.43 -2.89 -18.85
CA SER A 90 -13.62 -3.38 -18.13
C SER A 90 -13.53 -3.15 -16.62
N SER A 91 -12.54 -2.36 -16.17
CA SER A 91 -12.34 -2.02 -14.75
C SER A 91 -12.83 -0.61 -14.48
N GLU A 92 -13.71 -0.46 -13.50
CA GLU A 92 -14.26 0.84 -13.09
C GLU A 92 -13.15 1.80 -12.65
N LEU A 93 -12.15 1.31 -11.89
CA LEU A 93 -10.98 2.09 -11.50
C LEU A 93 -10.27 2.72 -12.70
N TYR A 94 -10.16 1.98 -13.81
CA TYR A 94 -9.50 2.48 -15.01
C TYR A 94 -10.39 3.46 -15.78
N GLU A 95 -11.69 3.21 -15.87
CA GLU A 95 -12.66 4.08 -16.54
C GLU A 95 -12.63 5.51 -15.96
N VAL A 96 -12.73 5.62 -14.62
CA VAL A 96 -12.83 6.93 -13.96
C VAL A 96 -11.53 7.75 -14.01
N ILE A 97 -10.36 7.12 -14.17
CA ILE A 97 -9.09 7.85 -14.28
C ILE A 97 -8.75 8.29 -15.71
N VAL A 98 -9.40 7.71 -16.73
CA VAL A 98 -9.16 8.07 -18.15
C VAL A 98 -10.26 8.92 -18.78
N THR A 99 -11.45 8.94 -18.18
CA THR A 99 -12.56 9.75 -18.69
C THR A 99 -12.23 11.25 -18.67
N THR A 100 -12.75 11.97 -19.68
CA THR A 100 -12.65 13.44 -19.79
C THR A 100 -13.86 14.17 -19.22
N ASN A 101 -14.93 13.45 -18.86
CA ASN A 101 -16.11 14.04 -18.25
C ASN A 101 -15.79 14.54 -16.83
N PRO A 102 -15.89 15.85 -16.54
CA PRO A 102 -15.52 16.41 -15.24
C PRO A 102 -16.37 15.88 -14.08
N ASP A 103 -17.61 15.45 -14.33
CA ASP A 103 -18.52 14.94 -13.29
C ASP A 103 -18.24 13.48 -12.92
N LYS A 104 -17.42 12.79 -13.73
CA LYS A 104 -17.07 11.37 -13.53
C LYS A 104 -15.58 11.12 -13.30
N ARG A 105 -14.74 12.07 -13.71
CA ARG A 105 -13.28 11.92 -13.64
C ARG A 105 -12.84 11.88 -12.18
N MET A 106 -12.01 10.88 -11.87
CA MET A 106 -11.26 10.82 -10.63
C MET A 106 -9.76 11.12 -10.86
N PRO A 107 -9.10 11.91 -9.98
CA PRO A 107 -9.70 12.70 -8.91
C PRO A 107 -10.61 13.83 -9.44
N PRO A 108 -11.64 14.25 -8.68
CA PRO A 108 -12.57 15.27 -9.16
C PRO A 108 -11.93 16.66 -9.16
N PRO A 109 -12.34 17.57 -10.05
CA PRO A 109 -11.96 18.98 -9.98
C PRO A 109 -12.24 19.58 -8.60
N PRO A 110 -11.38 20.47 -8.07
CA PRO A 110 -10.28 21.16 -8.75
C PRO A 110 -8.95 20.40 -8.76
N ARG A 111 -8.91 19.12 -8.34
CA ARG A 111 -7.66 18.34 -8.33
C ARG A 111 -7.20 18.06 -9.76
N SER A 112 -5.90 18.11 -9.98
CA SER A 112 -5.32 17.74 -11.27
C SER A 112 -5.54 16.24 -11.57
N PRO A 113 -5.77 15.88 -12.84
CA PRO A 113 -5.78 14.49 -13.27
C PRO A 113 -4.48 13.76 -12.96
N LEU A 114 -4.54 12.43 -12.93
CA LEU A 114 -3.33 11.61 -12.99
C LEU A 114 -2.55 11.89 -14.28
N THR A 115 -1.23 11.81 -14.17
CA THR A 115 -0.35 11.92 -15.34
C THR A 115 -0.50 10.70 -16.25
N ALA A 116 -0.18 10.86 -17.54
CA ALA A 116 -0.21 9.75 -18.50
C ALA A 116 0.66 8.57 -18.04
N ALA A 117 1.80 8.83 -17.40
CA ALA A 117 2.68 7.79 -16.85
C ALA A 117 2.03 7.02 -15.69
N GLN A 118 1.31 7.69 -14.80
CA GLN A 118 0.57 7.04 -13.71
C GLN A 118 -0.57 6.18 -14.24
N ILE A 119 -1.34 6.69 -15.20
CA ILE A 119 -2.41 5.94 -15.88
C ILE A 119 -1.84 4.70 -16.56
N ALA A 120 -0.72 4.84 -17.29
CA ALA A 120 -0.06 3.71 -17.97
C ALA A 120 0.41 2.63 -16.98
N LYS A 121 0.93 3.00 -15.81
CA LYS A 121 1.30 2.04 -14.75
C LYS A 121 0.09 1.26 -14.25
N ILE A 122 -1.02 1.94 -13.94
CA ILE A 122 -2.26 1.29 -13.49
C ILE A 122 -2.80 0.35 -14.58
N GLN A 123 -2.88 0.84 -15.82
CA GLN A 123 -3.33 0.03 -16.97
C GLN A 123 -2.50 -1.23 -17.14
N LYS A 124 -1.17 -1.09 -17.14
CA LYS A 124 -0.23 -2.19 -17.32
C LYS A 124 -0.36 -3.21 -16.19
N TRP A 125 -0.44 -2.76 -14.93
CA TRP A 125 -0.66 -3.66 -13.79
C TRP A 125 -1.97 -4.45 -13.91
N ILE A 126 -3.09 -3.79 -14.26
CA ILE A 126 -4.36 -4.49 -14.45
C ILE A 126 -4.22 -5.56 -15.54
N ASN A 127 -3.64 -5.19 -16.69
CA ASN A 127 -3.47 -6.10 -17.82
C ASN A 127 -2.48 -7.25 -17.53
N GLN A 128 -1.56 -7.08 -16.56
CA GLN A 128 -0.67 -8.14 -16.06
C GLN A 128 -1.33 -9.10 -15.06
N GLY A 129 -2.66 -9.03 -14.93
CA GLY A 129 -3.44 -9.85 -14.02
C GLY A 129 -3.60 -9.24 -12.64
N ALA A 130 -3.35 -7.93 -12.49
CA ALA A 130 -3.58 -7.17 -11.26
C ALA A 130 -2.98 -7.82 -10.00
N LYS A 131 -1.76 -8.35 -10.08
CA LYS A 131 -1.17 -9.18 -9.01
C LYS A 131 -0.93 -8.37 -7.72
N ASN A 132 -1.16 -8.99 -6.55
CA ASN A 132 -0.67 -8.47 -5.27
C ASN A 132 0.82 -8.79 -5.10
N ASN A 133 1.69 -8.02 -5.74
CA ASN A 133 3.13 -8.26 -5.78
C ASN A 133 3.95 -7.03 -5.35
N SER A 134 5.17 -7.30 -4.93
CA SER A 134 6.19 -6.32 -4.57
C SER A 134 7.53 -6.74 -5.15
N CYS A 135 8.36 -5.78 -5.52
CA CYS A 135 9.76 -6.04 -5.79
C CYS A 135 10.65 -5.25 -4.85
N ILE A 136 11.61 -5.93 -4.25
CA ILE A 136 12.62 -5.32 -3.39
C ILE A 136 13.97 -5.14 -4.11
N GLY A 137 14.09 -5.64 -5.34
CA GLY A 137 15.33 -5.69 -6.10
C GLY A 137 16.38 -6.56 -5.41
N SER A 138 17.54 -6.72 -6.05
CA SER A 138 18.72 -7.24 -5.38
C SER A 138 19.17 -6.17 -4.40
N CYS A 139 18.56 -6.16 -3.23
CA CYS A 139 18.85 -5.17 -2.22
C CYS A 139 20.21 -5.49 -1.60
N ASP A 140 21.22 -4.75 -2.02
CA ASP A 140 22.55 -4.79 -1.44
C ASP A 140 22.61 -3.79 -0.29
N THR A 141 22.59 -4.31 0.94
CA THR A 141 22.69 -3.45 2.14
C THR A 141 24.02 -2.70 2.22
N THR A 142 25.04 -3.06 1.45
CA THR A 142 26.31 -2.31 1.36
C THR A 142 26.19 -1.06 0.49
N GLN A 143 25.17 -0.97 -0.37
CA GLN A 143 24.83 0.25 -1.11
C GLN A 143 23.76 1.02 -0.33
N PHE A 144 24.09 2.24 0.08
CA PHE A 144 23.19 3.10 0.88
C PHE A 144 23.47 4.59 0.68
N THR A 145 24.13 4.99 -0.41
CA THR A 145 24.37 6.42 -0.67
C THR A 145 23.08 7.14 -1.03
N TYR A 146 23.05 8.46 -0.81
CA TYR A 146 21.84 9.23 -1.00
C TYR A 146 21.35 9.18 -2.45
N ALA A 147 22.23 9.47 -3.41
CA ALA A 147 21.89 9.55 -4.82
C ALA A 147 21.49 8.18 -5.39
N ALA A 148 22.20 7.11 -5.02
CA ALA A 148 22.01 5.79 -5.61
C ALA A 148 20.81 5.02 -5.01
N VAL A 149 20.52 5.22 -3.72
CA VAL A 149 19.56 4.36 -3.00
C VAL A 149 18.47 5.18 -2.32
N ILE A 150 18.83 6.17 -1.50
CA ILE A 150 17.84 6.86 -0.65
C ILE A 150 16.92 7.75 -1.48
N LYS A 151 17.46 8.50 -2.44
CA LYS A 151 16.67 9.38 -3.29
C LYS A 151 15.65 8.60 -4.13
N PRO A 152 16.00 7.50 -4.82
CA PRO A 152 15.00 6.66 -5.49
C PRO A 152 13.90 6.12 -4.55
N ILE A 153 14.23 5.76 -3.30
CA ILE A 153 13.21 5.35 -2.32
C ILE A 153 12.27 6.54 -2.03
N MET A 154 12.81 7.73 -1.74
CA MET A 154 11.99 8.90 -1.45
C MET A 154 11.12 9.31 -2.63
N ASP A 155 11.68 9.37 -3.84
CA ASP A 155 10.98 9.78 -5.05
C ASP A 155 9.81 8.84 -5.36
N ASN A 156 10.04 7.52 -5.29
CA ASN A 156 9.08 6.53 -5.74
C ASN A 156 8.03 6.19 -4.67
N LYS A 157 8.39 6.26 -3.38
CA LYS A 157 7.53 5.76 -2.29
C LYS A 157 7.02 6.84 -1.34
N CYS A 158 7.58 8.06 -1.37
CA CYS A 158 7.31 9.08 -0.35
C CYS A 158 6.89 10.43 -0.94
N ALA A 159 7.56 10.91 -1.99
CA ALA A 159 7.38 12.24 -2.57
C ALA A 159 6.01 12.45 -3.26
N GLY A 160 5.17 11.41 -3.34
CA GLY A 160 3.75 11.55 -3.71
C GLY A 160 3.02 12.52 -2.77
N CYS A 161 3.20 12.32 -1.46
CA CYS A 161 2.54 13.06 -0.39
C CYS A 161 3.48 13.91 0.48
N HIS A 162 4.79 13.81 0.29
CA HIS A 162 5.80 14.49 1.12
C HIS A 162 6.72 15.34 0.22
N LYS A 163 6.16 16.35 -0.45
CA LYS A 163 6.91 17.25 -1.35
C LYS A 163 6.43 18.69 -1.24
N ALA A 164 7.20 19.64 -1.77
CA ALA A 164 6.74 21.01 -1.93
C ALA A 164 5.36 21.05 -2.64
N GLY A 165 4.41 21.78 -2.05
CA GLY A 165 3.01 21.86 -2.52
C GLY A 165 2.08 20.71 -2.07
N ASN A 166 2.62 19.64 -1.50
CA ASN A 166 1.84 18.58 -0.84
C ASN A 166 2.65 18.07 0.36
N LEU A 167 2.58 18.80 1.47
CA LEU A 167 3.39 18.60 2.68
C LEU A 167 2.66 17.71 3.70
N GLY A 168 2.38 16.46 3.34
CA GLY A 168 1.83 15.47 4.27
C GLY A 168 2.68 15.39 5.53
N GLY A 169 2.07 15.57 6.71
CA GLY A 169 2.81 15.61 7.98
C GLY A 169 3.80 16.78 8.13
N ASN A 170 3.66 17.83 7.30
CA ASN A 170 4.53 19.00 7.23
C ASN A 170 6.01 18.65 6.97
N VAL A 171 6.26 17.68 6.09
CA VAL A 171 7.62 17.29 5.67
C VAL A 171 7.76 17.25 4.15
N ASP A 172 8.95 17.61 3.69
CA ASP A 172 9.39 17.46 2.31
C ASP A 172 10.55 16.47 2.27
N VAL A 173 10.42 15.38 1.51
CA VAL A 173 11.47 14.39 1.28
C VAL A 173 11.83 14.28 -0.21
N SER A 174 11.35 15.19 -1.05
CA SER A 174 11.65 15.22 -2.49
C SER A 174 13.06 15.72 -2.80
N ASN A 175 13.79 16.23 -1.80
CA ASN A 175 15.15 16.72 -1.91
C ASN A 175 16.02 16.28 -0.72
N TYR A 176 17.34 16.42 -0.86
CA TYR A 176 18.32 15.97 0.13
C TYR A 176 18.14 16.65 1.48
N ASN A 177 18.02 17.99 1.49
CA ASN A 177 17.94 18.76 2.72
C ASN A 177 16.71 18.35 3.54
N GLY A 178 15.56 18.26 2.89
CA GLY A 178 14.33 17.80 3.52
C GLY A 178 14.43 16.36 4.05
N THR A 179 14.95 15.43 3.23
CA THR A 179 15.17 14.04 3.64
C THR A 179 16.10 13.95 4.86
N LYS A 180 17.21 14.70 4.86
CA LYS A 180 18.18 14.73 5.96
C LYS A 180 17.56 15.25 7.26
N VAL A 181 16.73 16.30 7.21
CA VAL A 181 16.04 16.83 8.40
C VAL A 181 15.16 15.76 9.06
N VAL A 182 14.35 15.04 8.28
CA VAL A 182 13.45 13.99 8.79
C VAL A 182 14.21 12.74 9.22
N ALA A 183 15.37 12.49 8.62
CA ALA A 183 16.27 11.42 9.03
C ALA A 183 16.91 11.69 10.40
N LEU A 184 17.46 12.89 10.59
CA LEU A 184 18.19 13.27 11.81
C LEU A 184 17.28 13.43 13.03
N ASN A 185 15.99 13.75 12.84
CA ASN A 185 15.03 13.82 13.94
C ASN A 185 14.36 12.46 14.26
N GLY A 186 14.83 11.37 13.65
CA GLY A 186 14.37 10.01 13.90
C GLY A 186 13.02 9.64 13.26
N LYS A 187 12.25 10.62 12.76
CA LYS A 187 10.93 10.36 12.17
C LYS A 187 10.99 9.47 10.95
N LEU A 188 12.02 9.62 10.11
CA LEU A 188 12.13 8.80 8.89
C LEU A 188 12.20 7.31 9.26
N LEU A 189 13.18 6.93 10.09
CA LEU A 189 13.38 5.52 10.46
C LEU A 189 12.21 4.97 11.28
N GLY A 190 11.67 5.76 12.22
CA GLY A 190 10.53 5.36 13.03
C GLY A 190 9.27 5.11 12.21
N SER A 191 8.95 6.01 11.27
CA SER A 191 7.79 5.88 10.38
C SER A 191 7.92 4.73 9.38
N ILE A 192 9.06 4.56 8.70
CA ILE A 192 9.23 3.47 7.71
C ILE A 192 9.35 2.09 8.35
N SER A 193 9.76 2.03 9.62
CA SER A 193 9.84 0.79 10.39
C SER A 193 8.53 0.45 11.10
N HIS A 194 7.51 1.30 10.99
CA HIS A 194 6.24 1.20 11.72
C HIS A 194 6.44 1.06 13.25
N GLN A 195 7.39 1.83 13.81
CA GLN A 195 7.67 1.81 15.24
C GLN A 195 6.54 2.45 16.05
N THR A 196 6.26 1.91 17.23
CA THR A 196 5.30 2.49 18.19
C THR A 196 5.65 3.94 18.49
N GLY A 197 4.65 4.83 18.46
CA GLY A 197 4.83 6.26 18.66
C GLY A 197 5.09 7.07 17.38
N PHE A 198 5.26 6.42 16.24
CA PHE A 198 5.39 7.07 14.93
C PHE A 198 4.14 6.83 14.08
N SER A 199 3.83 7.76 13.18
CA SER A 199 2.83 7.51 12.13
C SER A 199 3.41 6.52 11.12
N PRO A 200 2.80 5.35 10.90
CA PRO A 200 3.27 4.37 9.93
C PRO A 200 3.27 4.94 8.51
N MET A 201 4.38 4.76 7.78
CA MET A 201 4.55 5.20 6.40
C MET A 201 5.18 4.09 5.53
N PRO A 202 4.75 3.94 4.26
CA PRO A 202 3.78 4.78 3.56
C PRO A 202 2.34 4.58 4.07
N LYS A 203 1.54 5.65 4.12
CA LYS A 203 0.17 5.56 4.63
C LYS A 203 -0.63 4.53 3.84
N ASN A 204 -1.37 3.70 4.57
CA ASN A 204 -2.23 2.66 4.02
C ASN A 204 -1.47 1.69 3.08
N SER A 205 -0.15 1.56 3.22
CA SER A 205 0.64 0.62 2.44
C SER A 205 1.41 -0.34 3.35
N ALA A 206 1.97 -1.37 2.74
CA ALA A 206 2.90 -2.25 3.43
C ALA A 206 4.12 -1.45 3.90
N LYS A 207 4.66 -1.87 5.05
CA LYS A 207 5.96 -1.41 5.56
C LYS A 207 7.02 -1.55 4.46
N LEU A 208 8.02 -0.65 4.43
CA LEU A 208 9.20 -0.85 3.59
C LEU A 208 9.84 -2.22 3.91
N SER A 209 10.54 -2.78 2.93
CA SER A 209 11.25 -4.04 3.16
C SER A 209 12.35 -3.85 4.21
N ASP A 210 12.65 -4.91 4.97
CA ASP A 210 13.70 -4.84 5.99
C ASP A 210 15.07 -4.48 5.41
N CYS A 211 15.29 -4.79 4.12
CA CYS A 211 16.50 -4.41 3.43
C CYS A 211 16.56 -2.90 3.10
N GLU A 212 15.49 -2.31 2.57
CA GLU A 212 15.42 -0.86 2.36
C GLU A 212 15.52 -0.09 3.68
N ILE A 213 14.85 -0.58 4.73
CA ILE A 213 14.98 -0.03 6.09
C ILE A 213 16.43 -0.11 6.56
N THR A 214 17.12 -1.22 6.26
CA THR A 214 18.54 -1.37 6.58
C THR A 214 19.43 -0.39 5.82
N GLN A 215 19.17 -0.14 4.53
CA GLN A 215 19.90 0.85 3.74
C GLN A 215 19.68 2.26 4.29
N VAL A 216 18.43 2.64 4.60
CA VAL A 216 18.12 3.93 5.25
C VAL A 216 18.84 4.05 6.59
N ARG A 217 18.80 3.01 7.43
CA ARG A 217 19.50 2.98 8.72
C ARG A 217 21.01 3.14 8.56
N ARG A 218 21.63 2.48 7.57
CA ARG A 218 23.08 2.59 7.30
C ARG A 218 23.46 3.97 6.78
N TRP A 219 22.67 4.55 5.89
CA TRP A 219 22.86 5.93 5.43
C TRP A 219 22.82 6.94 6.59
N ILE A 220 21.85 6.80 7.49
CA ILE A 220 21.74 7.63 8.70
C ILE A 220 22.97 7.44 9.59
N ALA A 221 23.36 6.19 9.85
CA ALA A 221 24.55 5.88 10.65
C ALA A 221 25.86 6.39 10.04
N ALA A 222 25.92 6.50 8.71
CA ALA A 222 27.06 7.07 7.98
C ALA A 222 27.05 8.62 7.93
N GLY A 223 26.15 9.29 8.65
CA GLY A 223 26.08 10.75 8.75
C GLY A 223 25.15 11.43 7.75
N SER A 224 24.26 10.66 7.08
CA SER A 224 23.28 11.17 6.12
C SER A 224 23.91 12.02 5.02
N LEU A 225 24.97 11.50 4.39
CA LEU A 225 25.77 12.20 3.37
C LEU A 225 24.98 12.42 2.07
N ASN A 226 25.30 13.50 1.34
CA ASN A 226 24.80 13.75 -0.02
C ASN A 226 25.81 13.20 -1.04
N ASN A 227 25.76 11.89 -1.29
CA ASN A 227 26.72 11.16 -2.12
C ASN A 227 26.05 10.09 -2.98
#